data_AF-A0A1N6KZG1-F1
#
_entry.id   AF-A0A1N6KZG1-F1
#
_cell.length_a   1.000
_cell.length_b   1.000
_cell.length_c   1.000
_cell.angle_alpha   90.00
_cell.angle_beta   90.00
_cell.angle_gamma   90.00
#
_symmetry.space_group_name_H-M   'P 1'
#
loop_
_entity.id
_entity.type
_entity.pdbx_description
1 polymer ?
#
loop_
_entity_poly.entity_id
_entity_poly.type
_entity_poly.pdbx_seq_one_letter_code
_entity_poly.pdbx_strand_id
1 'polypeptide(L)'
;MSPSPRLLMTLIVILSAVLGLTVIVLAWVVVQLRRTSITTLAKVVDDLRTRQDDVETLMEREDATRLVEPTLKVQHPGPPVRRPGTRSRRVDTAEPTAVSGPTLITIPSLASASLPSSAAVTHDLGRRFSPIWDLADTGATPDAIARSTGQPIGQVELILALRRQLNANVNVGEPRLT
;
A
#
# COMPACT_ATOMS: atom_id res chain seq x y z
N MET A 1 -5.22 -18.11 55.78
CA MET A 1 -3.93 -18.79 55.50
C MET A 1 -3.05 -17.82 54.74
N SER A 2 -2.04 -17.25 55.39
CA SER A 2 -1.09 -16.33 54.78
C SER A 2 -0.03 -17.13 53.98
N PRO A 3 0.23 -16.78 52.71
CA PRO A 3 1.24 -17.47 51.92
C PRO A 3 2.62 -17.27 52.52
N SER A 4 3.44 -18.33 52.50
CA SER A 4 4.78 -18.30 53.07
C SER A 4 5.72 -17.41 52.23
N PRO A 5 6.59 -16.60 52.85
CA PRO A 5 7.41 -15.60 52.16
C PRO A 5 8.40 -16.21 51.14
N ARG A 6 8.75 -17.50 51.33
CA ARG A 6 9.60 -18.25 50.40
C ARG A 6 8.91 -18.51 49.06
N LEU A 7 7.61 -18.79 49.08
CA LEU A 7 6.83 -18.99 47.84
C LEU A 7 6.73 -17.71 47.02
N LEU A 8 6.61 -16.55 47.68
CA LEU A 8 6.60 -15.25 47.00
C LEU A 8 7.93 -14.97 46.29
N MET A 9 9.08 -15.22 46.94
CA MET A 9 10.38 -15.03 46.31
C MET A 9 10.58 -15.96 45.11
N THR A 10 10.25 -17.24 45.22
CA THR A 10 10.39 -18.17 44.09
C THR A 10 9.50 -17.77 42.92
N LEU A 11 8.28 -17.30 43.19
CA LEU A 11 7.35 -16.87 42.15
C LEU A 11 7.87 -15.62 41.42
N ILE A 12 8.43 -14.65 42.13
CA ILE A 12 9.02 -13.45 41.52
C ILE A 12 10.20 -13.82 40.60
N VAL A 13 11.06 -14.74 41.02
CA VAL A 13 12.21 -15.19 40.21
C VAL A 13 11.74 -15.89 38.93
N ILE A 14 10.76 -16.79 39.04
CA ILE A 14 10.19 -17.48 37.88
C ILE A 14 9.53 -16.48 36.93
N LEU A 15 8.75 -15.54 37.46
CA LEU A 15 8.07 -14.53 36.65
C LEU A 15 9.06 -13.65 35.89
N SER A 16 10.16 -13.26 36.54
CA SER A 16 11.25 -12.49 35.93
C SER A 16 11.96 -13.26 34.82
N ALA A 17 12.27 -14.54 35.04
CA ALA A 17 12.90 -15.39 34.03
C ALA A 17 12.01 -15.59 32.80
N VAL A 18 10.71 -15.84 33.02
CA VAL A 18 9.73 -15.96 31.93
C VAL A 18 9.61 -14.65 31.17
N LEU A 19 9.50 -13.52 31.87
CA LEU A 19 9.44 -12.20 31.24
C LEU A 19 10.68 -11.93 30.37
N GLY A 20 11.88 -12.18 30.89
CA GLY A 20 13.12 -12.02 30.14
C GLY A 20 13.14 -12.85 28.85
N LEU A 21 12.71 -14.10 28.93
CA LEU A 21 12.66 -15.00 27.77
C LEU A 21 11.64 -14.52 26.72
N THR A 22 10.48 -14.03 27.14
CA THR A 22 9.48 -13.47 26.21
C THR A 22 10.01 -12.24 25.46
N VAL A 23 10.76 -11.37 26.13
CA VAL A 23 11.35 -10.18 25.50
C VAL A 23 12.40 -10.57 24.47
N ILE A 24 13.23 -11.57 24.75
CA ILE A 24 14.24 -12.08 23.81
C ILE A 24 13.58 -12.65 22.56
N VAL A 25 12.53 -13.47 22.71
CA VAL A 25 11.79 -14.04 21.58
C VAL A 25 11.13 -12.93 20.76
N LEU A 26 10.50 -11.95 21.41
CA LEU A 26 9.88 -10.82 20.72
C LEU A 26 10.90 -10.01 19.92
N ALA A 27 12.07 -9.71 20.51
CA ALA A 27 13.15 -9.00 19.85
C ALA A 27 13.65 -9.78 18.62
N TRP A 28 13.80 -11.10 18.74
CA TRP A 28 14.20 -11.97 17.64
C TRP A 28 13.18 -11.95 16.49
N VAL A 29 11.88 -12.07 16.79
CA VAL A 29 10.80 -12.01 15.80
C VAL A 29 10.78 -10.65 15.08
N VAL A 30 10.94 -9.54 15.81
CA VAL A 30 10.99 -8.21 15.21
C VAL A 30 12.18 -8.07 14.25
N VAL A 31 13.34 -8.61 14.61
CA VAL A 31 14.53 -8.63 13.73
C VAL A 31 14.26 -9.49 12.50
N GLN A 32 13.62 -10.65 12.65
CA GLN A 32 13.27 -11.55 11.55
C GLN A 32 12.31 -10.86 10.56
N LEU A 33 11.26 -10.22 11.05
CA LEU A 33 10.28 -9.49 10.23
C LEU A 33 10.96 -8.35 9.44
N ARG A 34 11.82 -7.58 10.11
CA ARG A 34 12.58 -6.50 9.46
C ARG A 34 13.50 -7.02 8.35
N ARG A 35 14.12 -8.18 8.52
CA ARG A 35 14.96 -8.79 7.47
C ARG A 35 14.14 -9.18 6.25
N THR A 36 12.93 -9.73 6.44
CA THR A 36 12.08 -10.14 5.31
C THR A 36 11.52 -8.95 4.53
N SER A 37 11.08 -7.89 5.20
CA SER A 37 10.43 -6.73 4.55
C SER A 37 11.38 -5.89 3.68
N ILE A 38 12.67 -5.87 4.01
CA ILE A 38 13.68 -5.11 3.22
C ILE A 38 13.88 -5.76 1.85
N THR A 39 13.86 -7.08 1.75
CA THR A 39 14.12 -7.79 0.49
C THR A 39 13.01 -7.61 -0.55
N THR A 40 11.76 -7.45 -0.11
CA THR A 40 10.63 -7.19 -1.01
C THR A 40 10.58 -5.73 -1.46
N LEU A 41 10.94 -4.80 -0.57
CA LEU A 41 10.90 -3.37 -0.88
C LEU A 41 12.04 -2.97 -1.83
N ALA A 42 13.22 -3.58 -1.69
CA ALA A 42 14.34 -3.38 -2.62
C ALA A 42 13.96 -3.76 -4.06
N LYS A 43 13.29 -4.91 -4.25
CA LYS A 43 12.86 -5.36 -5.58
C LYS A 43 11.85 -4.42 -6.24
N VAL A 44 10.93 -3.85 -5.46
CA VAL A 44 9.93 -2.91 -6.00
C VAL A 44 10.59 -1.59 -6.38
N VAL A 45 11.53 -1.09 -5.56
CA VAL A 45 12.28 0.13 -5.88
C VAL A 45 13.14 -0.05 -7.13
N ASP A 46 13.81 -1.20 -7.28
CA ASP A 46 14.59 -1.51 -8.49
C ASP A 46 13.72 -1.64 -9.74
N ASP A 47 12.51 -2.22 -9.62
CA ASP A 47 11.55 -2.28 -10.73
C ASP A 47 11.08 -0.87 -11.13
N LEU A 48 10.77 -0.01 -10.16
CA LEU A 48 10.39 1.39 -10.45
C LEU A 48 11.52 2.16 -11.11
N ARG A 49 12.76 1.99 -10.64
CA ARG A 49 13.94 2.64 -11.22
C ARG A 49 14.15 2.22 -12.68
N THR A 50 14.02 0.91 -12.95
CA THR A 50 14.16 0.36 -14.31
C THR A 50 13.10 0.92 -15.26
N ARG A 51 11.86 1.04 -14.81
CA ARG A 51 10.78 1.67 -15.62
C ARG A 51 11.02 3.15 -15.86
N GLN A 52 11.59 3.84 -14.89
CA GLN A 52 11.88 5.27 -15.01
C GLN A 52 12.99 5.52 -16.05
N ASP A 53 14.05 4.72 -16.01
CA ASP A 53 15.12 4.74 -16.99
C ASP A 53 14.59 4.40 -18.40
N ASP A 54 13.71 3.40 -18.53
CA ASP A 54 13.09 3.04 -19.83
C ASP A 54 12.27 4.20 -20.42
N VAL A 55 11.46 4.88 -19.60
CA VAL A 55 10.70 6.06 -20.03
C VAL A 55 11.62 7.20 -20.45
N GLU A 56 12.71 7.44 -19.73
CA GLU A 56 13.69 8.47 -20.08
C GLU A 56 14.34 8.18 -21.44
N THR A 57 14.73 6.93 -21.71
CA THR A 57 15.30 6.54 -23.02
C THR A 57 14.30 6.67 -24.17
N LEU A 58 13.01 6.42 -23.93
CA LEU A 58 11.97 6.61 -24.93
C LEU A 58 11.73 8.09 -25.23
N MET A 59 11.77 8.95 -24.21
CA MET A 59 11.66 10.40 -24.38
C MET A 59 12.86 10.97 -25.15
N GLU A 60 14.09 10.57 -24.80
CA GLU A 60 15.30 10.98 -25.53
C GLU A 60 15.25 10.54 -27.00
N ARG A 61 14.70 9.35 -27.27
CA ARG A 61 14.52 8.84 -28.64
C ARG A 61 13.49 9.65 -29.42
N GLU A 62 12.39 10.06 -28.79
CA GLU A 62 11.37 10.88 -29.44
C GLU A 62 11.91 12.29 -29.76
N ASP A 63 12.61 12.91 -28.81
CA ASP A 63 13.25 14.23 -29.01
C ASP A 63 14.32 14.18 -30.10
N ALA A 64 15.12 13.11 -30.16
CA ALA A 64 16.08 12.89 -31.23
C ALA A 64 15.40 12.74 -32.61
N THR A 65 14.24 12.08 -32.68
CA THR A 65 13.48 11.98 -33.95
C THR A 65 12.86 13.30 -34.40
N ARG A 66 12.46 14.19 -33.48
CA ARG A 66 11.91 15.52 -33.83
C ARG A 66 12.96 16.49 -34.38
N LEU A 67 14.23 16.33 -34.02
CA LEU A 67 15.32 17.17 -34.53
C LEU A 67 15.80 16.76 -35.94
N VAL A 68 15.35 15.62 -36.45
CA VAL A 68 15.71 15.09 -37.78
C VAL A 68 14.49 15.05 -38.72
N GLU A 69 13.57 16.02 -38.61
CA GLU A 69 12.62 16.30 -39.69
C GLU A 69 13.21 17.38 -40.61
N PRO A 70 13.90 17.01 -41.71
CA PRO A 70 14.33 17.97 -42.71
C PRO A 70 13.11 18.53 -43.41
N THR A 71 13.04 19.85 -43.42
CA THR A 71 12.26 20.74 -44.26
C THR A 71 12.19 20.26 -45.71
N LEU A 72 11.22 19.41 -46.06
CA LEU A 72 10.86 19.15 -47.46
C LEU A 72 9.59 19.92 -47.83
N LYS A 73 9.88 21.11 -48.33
CA LYS A 73 9.03 22.06 -49.04
C LYS A 73 8.42 21.38 -50.28
N VAL A 74 7.24 20.77 -50.15
CA VAL A 74 6.42 20.39 -51.31
C VAL A 74 5.42 21.50 -51.57
N GLN A 75 5.73 22.35 -52.55
CA GLN A 75 4.80 23.27 -53.17
C GLN A 75 3.67 22.48 -53.84
N HIS A 76 2.42 22.79 -53.48
CA HIS A 76 1.25 22.48 -54.28
C HIS A 76 0.42 23.77 -54.42
N PRO A 77 0.19 24.28 -55.64
CA PRO A 77 -0.68 25.42 -55.88
C PRO A 77 -2.13 24.94 -56.04
N GLY A 78 -3.04 25.40 -55.18
CA GLY A 78 -4.48 25.11 -55.28
C GLY A 78 -5.30 25.96 -54.29
N PRO A 79 -6.54 26.35 -54.63
CA PRO A 79 -7.05 27.73 -54.51
C PRO A 79 -7.74 28.08 -53.16
N PRO A 80 -8.09 29.36 -52.91
CA PRO A 80 -8.19 29.90 -51.56
C PRO A 80 -9.64 30.05 -51.02
N VAL A 81 -9.71 30.25 -49.69
CA VAL A 81 -10.76 30.95 -48.91
C VAL A 81 -12.02 30.13 -48.50
N ARG A 82 -12.20 29.86 -47.18
CA ARG A 82 -13.01 30.65 -46.21
C ARG A 82 -13.03 30.02 -44.80
N ARG A 83 -12.66 30.82 -43.78
CA ARG A 83 -12.86 30.67 -42.31
C ARG A 83 -14.38 30.71 -41.93
N PRO A 84 -14.88 30.47 -40.68
CA PRO A 84 -14.29 30.87 -39.36
C PRO A 84 -14.62 30.08 -38.04
N GLY A 85 -13.84 30.36 -36.98
CA GLY A 85 -14.25 30.33 -35.54
C GLY A 85 -13.92 29.05 -34.75
N THR A 86 -13.50 29.04 -33.47
CA THR A 86 -13.42 30.07 -32.42
C THR A 86 -12.65 29.53 -31.19
N ARG A 87 -11.93 30.42 -30.50
CA ARG A 87 -11.48 30.39 -29.08
C ARG A 87 -10.25 29.56 -28.68
N SER A 88 -9.11 30.22 -28.87
CA SER A 88 -8.02 30.29 -27.89
C SER A 88 -8.55 30.66 -26.49
N ARG A 89 -8.23 29.85 -25.48
CA ARG A 89 -8.37 30.19 -24.06
C ARG A 89 -6.97 30.11 -23.42
N ARG A 90 -6.23 31.21 -23.51
CA ARG A 90 -5.13 31.50 -22.58
C ARG A 90 -5.73 31.69 -21.19
N VAL A 91 -5.14 31.04 -20.20
CA VAL A 91 -5.25 31.42 -18.79
C VAL A 91 -3.83 31.72 -18.34
N ASP A 92 -3.43 32.99 -18.46
CA ASP A 92 -2.39 33.56 -17.61
C ASP A 92 -3.09 33.94 -16.30
N THR A 93 -2.69 33.35 -15.17
CA THR A 93 -2.92 33.97 -13.85
C THR A 93 -1.89 33.44 -12.84
N ALA A 94 -1.13 34.41 -12.32
CA ALA A 94 -0.33 34.43 -11.09
C ALA A 94 0.96 33.60 -11.07
N GLU A 95 2.05 34.32 -11.36
CA GLU A 95 3.32 34.17 -10.65
C GLU A 95 3.07 34.43 -9.15
N PRO A 96 3.50 33.54 -8.24
CA PRO A 96 3.96 33.93 -6.92
C PRO A 96 5.46 33.67 -6.86
N THR A 97 6.22 34.75 -6.80
CA THR A 97 7.57 34.76 -6.25
C THR A 97 7.53 34.12 -4.86
N ALA A 98 7.82 32.83 -4.75
CA ALA A 98 7.89 32.09 -3.50
C ALA A 98 9.27 31.42 -3.41
N VAL A 99 10.16 32.15 -2.73
CA VAL A 99 11.35 31.71 -2.00
C VAL A 99 11.69 30.22 -2.17
N SER A 100 12.72 29.96 -2.98
CA SER A 100 13.39 28.68 -3.09
C SER A 100 14.07 28.33 -1.76
N GLY A 101 13.30 27.77 -0.84
CA GLY A 101 13.78 27.02 0.31
C GLY A 101 13.34 25.55 0.13
N PRO A 102 14.14 24.57 0.59
CA PRO A 102 13.74 23.18 0.55
C PRO A 102 12.43 23.02 1.31
N THR A 103 11.35 22.74 0.58
CA THR A 103 10.07 22.42 1.19
C THR A 103 10.23 21.05 1.84
N LEU A 104 10.58 21.05 3.13
CA LEU A 104 10.64 19.86 3.96
C LEU A 104 9.22 19.34 4.12
N ILE A 105 8.82 18.43 3.23
CA ILE A 105 7.60 17.65 3.41
C ILE A 105 7.79 16.87 4.72
N THR A 106 7.16 17.34 5.77
CA THR A 106 7.33 16.80 7.13
C THR A 106 6.62 15.46 7.17
N ILE A 107 7.39 14.36 7.24
CA ILE A 107 6.83 13.01 7.32
C ILE A 107 6.18 12.85 8.70
N PRO A 108 4.88 12.51 8.78
CA PRO A 108 4.20 12.26 10.05
C PRO A 108 4.85 11.09 10.80
N SER A 109 5.21 11.31 12.06
CA SER A 109 5.72 10.27 12.95
C SER A 109 4.63 9.21 13.20
N LEU A 110 4.85 7.99 12.72
CA LEU A 110 3.93 6.85 12.90
C LEU A 110 4.01 6.20 14.30
N ALA A 111 4.78 6.78 15.23
CA ALA A 111 5.14 6.15 16.49
C ALA A 111 4.03 6.13 17.56
N SER A 112 2.88 6.77 17.33
CA SER A 112 1.79 6.87 18.34
C SER A 112 0.45 6.27 17.89
N ALA A 113 0.42 5.38 16.92
CA ALA A 113 -0.79 4.59 16.68
C ALA A 113 -0.81 3.42 17.67
N SER A 114 -1.52 3.58 18.78
CA SER A 114 -1.95 2.46 19.63
C SER A 114 -2.52 1.37 18.73
N LEU A 115 -1.83 0.23 18.64
CA LEU A 115 -2.21 -0.86 17.76
C LEU A 115 -3.62 -1.31 18.19
N PRO A 116 -4.65 -1.15 17.33
CA PRO A 116 -5.98 -1.62 17.67
C PRO A 116 -5.91 -3.12 17.95
N SER A 117 -6.60 -3.56 19.00
CA SER A 117 -6.75 -4.97 19.32
C SER A 117 -7.15 -5.74 18.06
N SER A 118 -6.60 -6.94 17.85
CA SER A 118 -6.88 -7.78 16.67
C SER A 118 -8.38 -7.99 16.46
N ALA A 119 -9.16 -8.06 17.54
CA ALA A 119 -10.61 -8.11 17.49
C ALA A 119 -11.25 -6.82 16.92
N ALA A 120 -10.73 -5.65 17.27
CA ALA A 120 -11.20 -4.36 16.76
C ALA A 120 -10.89 -4.20 15.25
N VAL A 121 -9.72 -4.67 14.81
CA VAL A 121 -9.35 -4.70 13.38
C VAL A 121 -10.28 -5.62 12.60
N THR A 122 -10.53 -6.82 13.12
CA THR A 122 -11.44 -7.79 12.49
C THR A 122 -12.85 -7.23 12.34
N HIS A 123 -13.35 -6.54 13.38
CA HIS A 123 -14.66 -5.90 13.34
C HIS A 123 -14.73 -4.73 12.35
N ASP A 124 -13.68 -3.91 12.24
CA ASP A 124 -13.64 -2.79 11.28
C ASP A 124 -13.62 -3.30 9.83
N LEU A 125 -12.76 -4.28 9.55
CA LEU A 125 -12.69 -4.94 8.24
C LEU A 125 -14.02 -5.59 7.85
N GLY A 126 -14.69 -6.26 8.79
CA GLY A 126 -15.99 -6.86 8.51
C GLY A 126 -17.08 -5.86 8.18
N ARG A 127 -17.06 -4.67 8.80
CA ARG A 127 -17.99 -3.59 8.41
C ARG A 127 -17.68 -3.05 7.02
N ARG A 128 -16.40 -2.79 6.73
CA ARG A 128 -15.98 -2.16 5.47
C ARG A 128 -16.15 -3.07 4.26
N PHE A 129 -15.98 -4.37 4.43
CA PHE A 129 -16.03 -5.35 3.36
C PHE A 129 -17.24 -6.30 3.43
N SER A 130 -18.23 -6.00 4.29
CA SER A 130 -19.48 -6.77 4.39
C SER A 130 -20.10 -7.09 3.02
N PRO A 131 -20.26 -6.13 2.08
CA PRO A 131 -20.91 -6.42 0.80
C PRO A 131 -20.16 -7.47 -0.05
N ILE A 132 -18.83 -7.48 0.03
CA ILE A 132 -17.99 -8.46 -0.68
C ILE A 132 -18.07 -9.83 0.00
N TRP A 133 -18.10 -9.85 1.34
CA TRP A 133 -18.22 -11.09 2.11
C TRP A 133 -19.60 -11.73 1.98
N ASP A 134 -20.66 -10.93 1.98
CA ASP A 134 -22.04 -11.38 1.80
C ASP A 134 -22.22 -12.07 0.43
N LEU A 135 -21.67 -11.47 -0.63
CA LEU A 135 -21.67 -12.08 -1.95
C LEU A 135 -20.84 -13.37 -1.98
N ALA A 136 -19.69 -13.41 -1.31
CA ALA A 136 -18.91 -14.63 -1.20
C ALA A 136 -19.64 -15.73 -0.42
N ASP A 137 -20.44 -15.38 0.58
CA ASP A 137 -21.25 -16.32 1.37
C ASP A 137 -22.40 -16.93 0.54
N THR A 138 -22.89 -16.21 -0.47
CA THR A 138 -23.82 -16.78 -1.47
C THR A 138 -23.13 -17.71 -2.48
N GLY A 139 -21.81 -17.90 -2.38
CA GLY A 139 -21.01 -18.72 -3.29
C GLY A 139 -20.62 -18.01 -4.58
N ALA A 140 -20.73 -16.68 -4.66
CA ALA A 140 -20.32 -15.93 -5.83
C ALA A 140 -18.80 -16.05 -6.06
N THR A 141 -18.41 -16.21 -7.32
CA THR A 141 -16.99 -16.26 -7.69
C THR A 141 -16.36 -14.86 -7.59
N PRO A 142 -15.02 -14.75 -7.38
CA PRO A 142 -14.35 -13.46 -7.30
C PRO A 142 -14.60 -12.56 -8.52
N ASP A 143 -14.70 -13.15 -9.72
CA ASP A 143 -15.05 -12.45 -10.96
C ASP A 143 -16.47 -11.87 -10.93
N ALA A 144 -17.46 -12.64 -10.46
CA ALA A 144 -18.84 -12.18 -10.35
C ALA A 144 -18.97 -11.05 -9.32
N ILE A 145 -18.23 -11.14 -8.21
CA ILE A 145 -18.17 -10.11 -7.17
C ILE A 145 -17.50 -8.83 -7.70
N ALA A 146 -16.40 -8.96 -8.44
CA ALA A 146 -15.71 -7.83 -9.06
C ALA A 146 -16.64 -7.07 -10.01
N ARG A 147 -17.39 -7.79 -10.85
CA ARG A 147 -18.38 -7.20 -11.76
C ARG A 147 -19.55 -6.54 -11.03
N SER A 148 -20.06 -7.13 -9.94
CA SER A 148 -21.20 -6.56 -9.21
C SER A 148 -20.81 -5.34 -8.37
N THR A 149 -19.58 -5.32 -7.83
CA THR A 149 -19.09 -4.25 -6.96
C THR A 149 -18.30 -3.17 -7.70
N GLY A 150 -17.95 -3.40 -8.97
CA GLY A 150 -17.11 -2.51 -9.77
C GLY A 150 -15.67 -2.44 -9.29
N GLN A 151 -15.22 -3.41 -8.48
CA GLN A 151 -13.86 -3.44 -7.93
C GLN A 151 -12.92 -4.33 -8.76
N PRO A 152 -11.61 -4.06 -8.77
CA PRO A 152 -10.63 -4.91 -9.43
C PRO A 152 -10.64 -6.33 -8.84
N ILE A 153 -10.56 -7.35 -9.71
CA ILE A 153 -10.60 -8.76 -9.29
C ILE A 153 -9.52 -9.10 -8.25
N GLY A 154 -8.30 -8.59 -8.41
CA GLY A 154 -7.21 -8.81 -7.44
C GLY A 154 -7.49 -8.20 -6.06
N GLN A 155 -8.24 -7.10 -5.98
CA GLN A 155 -8.63 -6.51 -4.71
C GLN A 155 -9.69 -7.38 -4.01
N VAL A 156 -10.65 -7.92 -4.77
CA VAL A 156 -11.63 -8.87 -4.25
C VAL A 156 -10.93 -10.12 -3.71
N GLU A 157 -10.00 -10.69 -4.47
CA GLU A 157 -9.22 -11.86 -4.03
C GLU A 157 -8.43 -11.60 -2.74
N LEU A 158 -7.79 -10.43 -2.63
CA LEU A 158 -7.08 -10.03 -1.41
C LEU A 158 -8.01 -9.95 -0.21
N ILE A 159 -9.18 -9.33 -0.36
CA ILE A 159 -10.18 -9.20 0.70
C ILE A 159 -10.69 -10.57 1.16
N LEU A 160 -10.89 -11.50 0.22
CA LEU A 160 -11.31 -12.87 0.52
C LEU A 160 -10.20 -13.68 1.20
N ALA A 161 -8.94 -13.54 0.75
CA ALA A 161 -7.79 -14.16 1.37
C ALA A 161 -7.61 -13.66 2.81
N LEU A 162 -7.77 -12.36 3.04
CA LEU A 162 -7.69 -11.73 4.35
C LEU A 162 -8.78 -12.27 5.29
N ARG A 163 -10.02 -12.41 4.81
CA ARG A 163 -11.10 -13.06 5.57
C ARG A 163 -10.74 -14.48 5.99
N ARG A 164 -10.17 -15.26 5.08
CA ARG A 164 -9.75 -16.65 5.37
C ARG A 164 -8.67 -16.69 6.46
N GLN A 165 -7.71 -15.77 6.39
CA GLN A 165 -6.64 -15.65 7.38
C GLN A 165 -7.16 -15.21 8.75
N LEU A 166 -8.12 -14.27 8.78
CA LEU A 166 -8.77 -13.84 10.03
C LEU A 166 -9.50 -15.01 10.70
N ASN A 167 -10.30 -15.76 9.94
CA ASN A 167 -11.01 -16.92 10.46
C ASN A 167 -10.05 -18.02 10.95
N ALA A 168 -8.94 -18.24 10.23
CA ALA A 168 -7.90 -19.18 10.67
C ALA A 168 -7.27 -18.74 12.00
N ASN A 169 -6.97 -17.46 12.16
CA ASN A 169 -6.38 -16.93 13.39
C ASN A 169 -7.34 -16.96 14.59
N VAL A 170 -8.65 -16.77 14.36
CA VAL A 170 -9.68 -16.92 15.40
C VAL A 170 -9.74 -18.37 15.90
N ASN A 171 -9.71 -19.35 14.99
CA ASN A 171 -9.78 -20.77 15.35
C ASN A 171 -8.50 -21.29 16.06
N VAL A 172 -7.36 -20.63 15.87
CA VAL A 172 -6.09 -20.98 16.55
C VAL A 172 -6.05 -20.39 17.98
N GLY A 173 -6.90 -19.41 18.29
CA GLY A 173 -6.96 -18.75 19.59
C GLY A 173 -7.83 -19.44 20.65
N GLU A 174 -8.60 -20.48 20.31
CA GLU A 174 -9.38 -21.24 21.29
C GLU A 174 -8.56 -22.41 21.88
N PRO A 175 -8.19 -22.40 23.17
CA PRO A 175 -7.78 -23.62 23.84
C PRO A 175 -9.00 -24.55 23.89
N ARG A 176 -8.93 -25.68 23.17
CA ARG A 176 -9.84 -26.80 23.39
C ARG A 176 -9.73 -27.21 24.86
N LEU A 177 -10.70 -26.77 25.66
CA LEU A 177 -10.98 -27.36 26.96
C LEU A 177 -11.61 -28.73 26.69
N THR A 178 -10.74 -29.75 26.66
CA THR A 178 -11.11 -31.16 26.86
C THR A 178 -10.62 -31.59 28.23
#